data_AF-A0A2W2D5D9-F1
#
_entry.id   AF-A0A2W2D5D9-F1
#
_cell.length_a   1.000
_cell.length_b   1.000
_cell.length_c   1.000
_cell.angle_alpha   90.00
_cell.angle_beta   90.00
_cell.angle_gamma   90.00
#
_symmetry.space_group_name_H-M   'P 1'
#
loop_
_entity.id
_entity.type
_entity.pdbx_description
1 polymer ?
#
loop_
_entity_poly.entity_id
_entity_poly.type
_entity_poly.pdbx_seq_one_letter_code
_entity_poly.pdbx_strand_id
1 'polypeptide(L)' 'TRTVVRAVVPPSTSVIHAGQDLFAWIHRHHLNITGPTAEDHLTDADGLRTTILEIPVCQNADANG' A
#
# COMPACT_ATOMS: atom_id res chain seq x y z
N THR A 1 16.76 -1.35 7.40
CA THR A 1 15.63 -0.47 7.07
C THR A 1 14.61 -1.28 6.30
N ARG A 2 13.31 -1.15 6.61
CA ARG A 2 12.21 -1.86 5.93
C ARG A 2 11.66 -0.96 4.83
N THR A 3 11.52 -1.47 3.61
CA THR A 3 10.87 -0.75 2.51
C THR A 3 9.37 -1.03 2.53
N VAL A 4 8.57 0.01 2.40
CA VAL A 4 7.10 -0.07 2.34
C VAL A 4 6.58 0.72 1.16
N VAL A 5 5.53 0.22 0.53
CA VAL A 5 4.73 0.96 -0.43
C VAL A 5 3.47 1.41 0.30
N ARG A 6 3.10 2.69 0.11
CA ARG A 6 1.97 3.30 0.80
C ARG A 6 0.95 3.84 -0.19
N ALA A 7 -0.34 3.60 0.08
CA ALA A 7 -1.44 4.31 -0.56
C ALA A 7 -2.22 5.11 0.47
N VAL A 8 -2.56 6.35 0.14
CA VAL A 8 -3.50 7.19 0.91
C VAL A 8 -4.85 7.10 0.21
N VAL A 9 -5.86 6.63 0.92
CA VAL A 9 -7.20 6.37 0.42
C VAL A 9 -8.18 7.38 1.03
N PRO A 10 -8.62 8.38 0.23
CA PRO A 10 -9.63 9.33 0.67
C PRO A 10 -10.96 8.62 1.00
N PRO A 11 -11.83 9.22 1.81
CA PRO A 11 -13.07 8.60 2.25
C PRO A 11 -14.07 8.36 1.11
N SER A 12 -13.92 9.09 0.00
CA SER A 12 -14.70 8.88 -1.24
C SER A 12 -14.26 7.68 -2.06
N THR A 13 -13.15 7.03 -1.70
CA THR A 13 -12.53 5.94 -2.45
C THR A 13 -12.66 4.61 -1.71
N SER A 14 -13.01 3.54 -2.44
CA SER A 14 -13.07 2.19 -1.88
C SER A 14 -11.67 1.69 -1.51
N VAL A 15 -11.48 1.28 -0.25
CA VAL A 15 -10.24 0.67 0.24
C VAL A 15 -9.89 -0.59 -0.56
N ILE A 16 -10.89 -1.38 -0.95
CA ILE A 16 -10.68 -2.60 -1.74
C ILE A 16 -10.11 -2.28 -3.13
N HIS A 17 -10.66 -1.29 -3.82
CA HIS A 17 -10.14 -0.89 -5.13
C HIS A 17 -8.74 -0.29 -5.01
N ALA A 18 -8.51 0.58 -4.03
CA ALA A 18 -7.18 1.13 -3.78
C ALA A 18 -6.15 0.04 -3.47
N GLY A 19 -6.55 -0.98 -2.71
CA GLY A 19 -5.71 -2.15 -2.44
C GLY A 19 -5.38 -2.94 -3.71
N GLN A 20 -6.36 -3.22 -4.57
CA GLN A 20 -6.16 -3.89 -5.86
C GLN A 20 -5.19 -3.11 -6.76
N ASP A 21 -5.35 -1.80 -6.85
CA ASP A 21 -4.47 -0.93 -7.63
C ASP A 21 -3.04 -0.94 -7.08
N LEU A 22 -2.90 -0.92 -5.75
CA LEU A 22 -1.61 -1.00 -5.07
C LEU A 22 -0.91 -2.35 -5.33
N PHE A 23 -1.63 -3.46 -5.25
CA PHE A 23 -1.09 -4.79 -5.57
C PHE A 23 -0.67 -4.90 -7.04
N ALA A 24 -1.50 -4.37 -7.95
CA ALA A 24 -1.17 -4.34 -9.37
C ALA A 24 0.09 -3.48 -9.64
N TRP A 25 0.25 -2.35 -8.93
CA TRP A 25 1.45 -1.53 -8.97
C TRP A 25 2.68 -2.29 -8.46
N ILE A 26 2.61 -2.91 -7.28
CA ILE A 26 3.71 -3.72 -6.70
C ILE A 26 4.16 -4.79 -7.70
N HIS A 27 3.22 -5.50 -8.32
CA HIS A 27 3.52 -6.51 -9.32
C HIS A 27 4.21 -5.93 -10.57
N ARG A 28 3.72 -4.81 -11.12
CA ARG A 28 4.34 -4.14 -12.28
C ARG A 28 5.75 -3.64 -12.00
N HIS A 29 6.07 -3.37 -10.73
CA HIS A 29 7.39 -2.92 -10.30
C HIS A 29 8.33 -4.06 -9.87
N HIS A 30 7.94 -5.32 -10.09
CA HIS A 30 8.74 -6.49 -9.73
C HIS A 30 9.16 -6.49 -8.24
N LEU A 31 8.23 -6.12 -7.36
CA LEU A 31 8.43 -6.12 -5.92
C LEU A 31 7.73 -7.32 -5.29
N ASN A 32 8.39 -7.94 -4.31
CA ASN A 32 7.82 -9.05 -3.53
C ASN A 32 7.28 -8.53 -2.20
N ILE A 33 6.10 -8.99 -1.80
CA ILE A 33 5.50 -8.68 -0.50
C ILE A 33 6.19 -9.51 0.58
N THR A 34 6.63 -8.84 1.64
CA THR A 34 7.47 -9.45 2.69
C THR A 34 6.77 -9.63 4.03
N GLY A 35 5.48 -9.29 4.11
CA GLY A 35 4.73 -9.33 5.35
C GLY A 35 3.30 -8.84 5.18
N PRO A 36 2.56 -8.73 6.30
CA PRO A 36 1.16 -8.34 6.28
C PRO A 36 0.99 -6.89 5.84
N THR A 37 -0.13 -6.61 5.19
CA THR A 37 -0.63 -5.26 4.94
C THR A 37 -1.09 -4.63 6.26
N ALA A 38 -0.70 -3.39 6.51
CA ALA A 38 -1.26 -2.58 7.58
C ALA A 38 -2.32 -1.62 7.00
N GLU A 39 -3.41 -1.44 7.74
CA GLU A 39 -4.46 -0.47 7.44
C GLU A 39 -4.60 0.47 8.64
N ASP A 40 -4.25 1.74 8.44
CA ASP A 40 -4.38 2.78 9.46
C ASP A 40 -5.49 3.76 9.07
N HIS A 41 -6.31 4.15 10.05
CA HIS A 41 -7.31 5.18 9.88
C HIS A 41 -6.87 6.44 10.59
N LEU A 42 -6.68 7.51 9.82
CA LEU A 42 -6.38 8.83 10.36
C LEU A 42 -7.64 9.68 10.31
N THR A 43 -7.85 10.45 11.38
CA THR A 43 -8.89 11.46 11.46
C THR A 43 -8.22 12.78 11.82
N ASP A 44 -8.50 13.84 11.06
CA ASP A 44 -7.99 15.18 11.40
C ASP A 44 -8.89 15.91 12.41
N ALA A 45 -8.52 17.15 12.74
CA ALA A 45 -9.26 17.97 13.69
C ALA A 45 -10.67 18.36 13.20
N ASP A 46 -10.90 18.34 11.89
CA ASP A 46 -12.18 18.66 11.24
C ASP A 46 -13.07 17.41 11.08
N GLY A 47 -12.59 16.24 11.50
CA GLY A 47 -13.29 14.97 11.40
C GLY A 47 -13.17 14.29 10.03
N LEU A 48 -12.33 14.80 9.13
CA LEU A 48 -12.06 14.12 7.87
C LEU A 48 -11.25 12.86 8.12
N ARG A 49 -11.73 11.74 7.58
CA ARG A 49 -11.12 10.43 7.73
C ARG A 49 -10.41 10.02 6.44
N THR A 50 -9.18 9.55 6.56
CA THR A 50 -8.46 8.88 5.47
C THR A 50 -7.98 7.52 5.94
N THR A 51 -7.91 6.56 5.02
CA THR A 51 -7.26 5.28 5.27
C THR A 51 -5.88 5.29 4.64
N ILE A 52 -4.88 4.71 5.32
CA ILE A 52 -3.55 4.47 4.78
C ILE A 52 -3.35 2.96 4.69
N LEU A 53 -3.00 2.48 3.51
CA LEU A 53 -2.56 1.11 3.29
C LEU A 53 -1.03 1.08 3.20
N GLU A 54 -0.39 0.22 3.96
CA GLU A 54 1.05 -0.01 3.89
C GLU A 54 1.37 -1.47 3.61
N ILE A 55 2.18 -1.71 2.59
CA ILE A 55 2.60 -3.06 2.20
C ILE A 55 4.13 -3.12 2.25
N PRO A 56 4.71 -3.99 3.08
CA PRO A 56 6.15 -4.18 3.10
C PRO A 56 6.63 -4.95 1.88
N VAL A 57 7.70 -4.44 1.26
CA VAL A 57 8.21 -5.00 0.01
C VAL A 57 9.73 -5.17 0.01
N CYS A 58 10.22 -6.06 -0.83
CA CYS A 58 11.62 -6.13 -1.26
C CYS A 58 11.69 -6.21 -2.79
N GLN A 59 12.89 -5.99 -3.34
CA GLN A 59 13.15 -6.23 -4.76
C GLN A 59 12.99 -7.72 -5.07
N ASN A 60 12.36 -8.05 -6.19
CA ASN A 60 12.38 -9.43 -6.67
C ASN A 60 13.81 -9.78 -7.13
N ALA A 61 14.37 -10.87 -6.59
CA ALA A 61 15.72 -11.31 -6.91
C ALA A 61 15.88 -11.73 -8.39
N ASP A 62 14.76 -12.04 -9.05
CA ASP A 62 14.73 -12.53 -10.43
C ASP A 62 14.77 -11.39 -11.48
N ALA A 63 14.88 -10.12 -11.06
CA ALA A 63 14.96 -8.98 -12.00
C ALA A 63 16.34 -8.82 -12.66
N ASN A 64 17.31 -9.68 -12.33
CA ASN A 64 18.65 -9.76 -12.95
C ASN A 64 19.03 -11.24 -13.20
N GLY A 65 18.34 -11.92 -14.10
CA GLY A 65 18.67 -13.28 -14.55
C GLY A 65 18.36 -13.47 -16.02
#